data_AF-A0A0C3DKR5-F1
#
_entry.id   AF-A0A0C3DKR5-F1
#
_cell.length_a   1.000
_cell.length_b   1.000
_cell.length_c   1.000
_cell.angle_alpha   90.00
_cell.angle_beta   90.00
_cell.angle_gamma   90.00
#
_symmetry.space_group_name_H-M   'P 1'
#
loop_
_entity.id
_entity.type
_entity.pdbx_description
1 polymer ?
#
loop_
_entity_poly.entity_id
_entity_poly.type
_entity_poly.pdbx_seq_one_letter_code
_entity_poly.pdbx_strand_id
1 'polypeptide(L)'
;WTSHQLFISTITHARHRPHAWNGFVCECLIDINEKLPKGSHWKLTEFIATHQETLQHDFVQLMEMHKHNYAIIHDQPKVVQRKMTAAFETMDKEWSSSCSSLSIEGFYIAVCGGVEDLSPPKIFFSPKGNKFVHSVLDLKPRCFALKLESFVVSGLGNYFKATA
;
A
#
# COMPACT_ATOMS: atom_id res chain seq x y z
N TRP A 1 38.31 20.24 -8.62
CA TRP A 1 38.49 18.84 -9.04
C TRP A 1 38.31 17.99 -7.78
N THR A 2 37.28 17.17 -7.57
CA THR A 2 36.27 16.61 -8.48
C THR A 2 35.06 16.09 -7.68
N SER A 3 33.88 16.32 -8.26
CA SER A 3 32.71 15.42 -8.28
C SER A 3 32.05 15.05 -6.95
N HIS A 4 31.13 15.90 -6.47
CA HIS A 4 29.81 15.51 -5.92
C HIS A 4 28.86 16.73 -5.97
N GLN A 5 28.78 17.39 -7.12
CA GLN A 5 27.53 18.04 -7.52
C GLN A 5 26.75 16.97 -8.27
N LEU A 6 25.59 16.55 -7.77
CA LEU A 6 24.45 16.05 -8.54
C LEU A 6 23.28 15.85 -7.57
N PHE A 7 22.23 16.66 -7.79
CA PHE A 7 20.85 16.47 -7.34
C PHE A 7 20.47 16.77 -5.87
N ILE A 8 20.69 18.01 -5.44
CA ILE A 8 19.76 18.71 -4.53
C ILE A 8 18.85 19.58 -5.40
N SER A 9 17.95 18.96 -6.18
CA SER A 9 16.87 19.66 -6.89
C SER A 9 15.86 18.69 -7.51
N THR A 10 15.11 17.90 -6.73
CA THR A 10 13.84 17.26 -7.20
C THR A 10 12.99 16.59 -6.11
N ILE A 11 13.03 17.07 -4.86
CA ILE A 11 12.04 16.74 -3.83
C ILE A 11 11.37 18.10 -3.55
N THR A 12 10.18 18.44 -3.99
CA THR A 12 8.93 17.70 -4.15
C THR A 12 8.09 18.33 -5.27
N HIS A 13 8.06 17.73 -6.46
CA HIS A 13 6.77 17.73 -7.15
C HIS A 13 5.95 16.69 -6.40
N ALA A 14 4.87 17.12 -5.75
CA ALA A 14 3.80 16.25 -5.34
C ALA A 14 3.46 15.38 -6.56
N ARG A 15 3.95 14.15 -6.59
CA ARG A 15 3.55 13.17 -7.60
C ARG A 15 2.10 12.93 -7.32
N HIS A 16 1.23 13.64 -8.04
CA HIS A 16 -0.14 13.22 -8.23
C HIS A 16 -0.07 11.73 -8.52
N ARG A 17 -0.67 10.92 -7.64
CA ARG A 17 -0.81 9.49 -7.87
C ARG A 17 -1.33 9.34 -9.30
N PRO A 18 -0.74 8.46 -10.13
CA PRO A 18 -1.30 8.18 -11.45
C PRO A 18 -2.78 7.89 -11.25
N HIS A 19 -3.62 8.64 -11.95
CA HIS A 19 -5.06 8.39 -11.96
C HIS A 19 -5.28 6.88 -12.19
N ALA A 20 -6.24 6.24 -11.52
CA ALA A 20 -6.43 4.78 -11.60
C ALA A 20 -6.49 4.27 -13.05
N TRP A 21 -7.10 5.07 -13.94
CA TRP A 21 -7.04 4.91 -15.39
C TRP A 21 -5.62 4.81 -15.97
N ASN A 22 -4.72 5.72 -15.60
CA ASN A 22 -3.34 5.72 -16.10
C ASN A 22 -2.58 4.47 -15.61
N GLY A 23 -2.83 4.02 -14.38
CA GLY A 23 -2.26 2.77 -13.87
C GLY A 23 -2.74 1.57 -14.67
N PHE A 24 -4.07 1.44 -14.83
CA PHE A 24 -4.72 0.39 -15.62
C PHE A 24 -4.20 0.34 -17.07
N VAL A 25 -4.17 1.48 -17.77
CA VAL A 25 -3.69 1.54 -19.16
C VAL A 25 -2.22 1.13 -19.27
N CYS A 26 -1.38 1.51 -18.30
CA CYS A 26 0.02 1.10 -18.28
C CYS A 26 0.18 -0.41 -18.07
N GLU A 27 -0.60 -1.02 -17.18
CA GLU A 27 -0.59 -2.48 -16.97
C GLU A 27 -1.03 -3.21 -18.24
N CYS A 28 -2.14 -2.81 -18.87
CA CYS A 28 -2.58 -3.39 -20.13
C CYS A 28 -1.54 -3.26 -21.25
N LEU A 29 -0.85 -2.11 -21.32
CA LEU A 29 0.21 -1.88 -22.29
C LEU A 29 1.41 -2.81 -22.06
N ILE A 30 1.81 -3.03 -20.81
CA ILE A 30 2.89 -3.95 -20.44
C ILE A 30 2.51 -5.37 -20.86
N ASP A 31 1.32 -5.84 -20.45
CA ASP A 31 0.84 -7.20 -20.74
C ASP A 31 0.77 -7.50 -22.24
N ILE A 32 0.37 -6.52 -23.05
CA ILE A 32 0.29 -6.66 -24.50
C ILE A 32 1.68 -6.63 -25.13
N ASN A 33 2.58 -5.76 -24.64
CA ASN A 33 3.95 -5.69 -25.14
C ASN A 33 4.78 -6.94 -24.81
N GLU A 34 4.53 -7.60 -23.68
CA GLU A 34 5.18 -8.87 -23.34
C GLU A 34 4.84 -10.00 -24.32
N LYS A 35 3.65 -9.94 -24.94
CA LYS A 35 3.17 -10.94 -25.91
C LYS A 35 3.69 -10.68 -27.33
N LEU A 36 4.36 -9.55 -27.57
CA LEU A 36 4.88 -9.20 -28.89
C LEU A 36 6.29 -9.79 -29.13
N PRO A 37 6.68 -10.01 -30.40
CA PRO A 37 8.04 -10.39 -30.75
C PRO A 37 9.06 -9.36 -30.27
N LYS A 38 10.24 -9.83 -29.84
CA LYS A 38 11.33 -8.95 -29.41
C LYS A 38 11.67 -7.94 -30.51
N GLY A 39 11.62 -6.65 -30.17
CA GLY A 39 11.84 -5.53 -31.08
C GLY A 39 10.55 -4.82 -31.51
N SER A 40 9.39 -5.45 -31.31
CA SER A 40 8.08 -4.84 -31.52
C SER A 40 7.47 -4.42 -30.19
N HIS A 41 6.99 -3.19 -30.10
CA HIS A 41 6.23 -2.70 -28.95
C HIS A 41 5.25 -1.62 -29.40
N TRP A 42 4.12 -1.55 -28.74
CA TRP A 42 3.20 -0.42 -28.85
C TRP A 42 3.74 0.78 -28.08
N LYS A 43 3.66 1.95 -28.71
CA LYS A 43 3.79 3.21 -27.98
C LYS A 43 2.47 3.51 -27.29
N LEU A 44 2.53 4.12 -26.10
CA LEU A 44 1.34 4.44 -25.29
C LEU A 44 0.26 5.19 -26.09
N THR A 45 0.66 6.19 -26.90
CA THR A 45 -0.29 6.99 -27.68
C THR A 45 -0.99 6.17 -28.77
N GLU A 46 -0.25 5.31 -29.47
CA GLU A 46 -0.78 4.42 -30.51
C GLU A 46 -1.69 3.35 -29.87
N PHE A 47 -1.26 2.78 -28.76
CA PHE A 47 -2.03 1.82 -27.98
C PHE A 47 -3.38 2.38 -27.53
N ILE A 48 -3.38 3.57 -26.93
CA ILE A 48 -4.62 4.23 -26.48
C ILE A 48 -5.53 4.50 -27.67
N ALA A 49 -5.00 5.03 -28.77
CA ALA A 49 -5.81 5.34 -29.94
C ALA A 49 -6.44 4.09 -30.57
N THR A 50 -5.72 2.96 -30.59
CA THR A 50 -6.21 1.70 -31.18
C THR A 50 -7.17 0.94 -30.26
N HIS A 51 -6.95 0.98 -28.95
CA HIS A 51 -7.69 0.16 -27.99
C HIS A 51 -8.63 0.97 -27.08
N GLN A 52 -8.92 2.23 -27.43
CA GLN A 52 -9.64 3.16 -26.56
C GLN A 52 -10.95 2.60 -26.02
N GLU A 53 -11.81 2.06 -26.89
CA GLU A 53 -13.14 1.56 -26.54
C GLU A 53 -13.06 0.34 -25.61
N THR A 54 -12.15 -0.60 -25.92
CA THR A 54 -11.92 -1.79 -25.09
C THR A 54 -11.37 -1.41 -23.73
N LEU A 55 -10.37 -0.52 -23.67
CA LEU A 55 -9.81 -0.02 -22.42
C LEU A 55 -10.89 0.65 -21.56
N GLN A 56 -11.77 1.46 -22.15
CA GLN A 56 -12.85 2.11 -21.42
C GLN A 56 -13.86 1.09 -20.89
N HIS A 57 -14.29 0.14 -21.72
CA HIS A 57 -15.21 -0.91 -21.32
C HIS A 57 -14.64 -1.75 -20.17
N ASP A 58 -13.40 -2.23 -20.31
CA ASP A 58 -12.77 -3.11 -19.32
C ASP A 58 -12.51 -2.37 -18.00
N PHE A 59 -12.14 -1.09 -18.06
CA PHE A 59 -11.99 -0.26 -16.87
C PHE A 59 -13.33 -0.04 -16.15
N VAL A 60 -14.42 0.21 -16.89
CA VAL A 60 -15.76 0.33 -16.29
C VAL A 60 -16.17 -0.99 -15.64
N GLN A 61 -15.96 -2.12 -16.31
CA GLN A 61 -16.27 -3.44 -15.77
C GLN A 61 -15.46 -3.76 -14.50
N LEU A 62 -14.16 -3.41 -14.48
CA LEU A 62 -13.28 -3.56 -13.32
C LEU A 62 -13.75 -2.67 -12.15
N MET A 63 -14.14 -1.44 -12.43
CA MET A 63 -14.70 -0.52 -11.42
C MET A 63 -16.04 -1.01 -10.88
N GLU A 64 -16.90 -1.60 -11.72
CA GLU A 64 -18.19 -2.16 -11.30
C GLU A 64 -18.02 -3.44 -10.47
N MET A 65 -17.09 -4.31 -10.85
CA MET A 65 -16.76 -5.52 -10.09
C MET A 65 -16.20 -5.19 -8.71
N HIS A 66 -15.44 -4.08 -8.60
CA HIS A 66 -14.90 -3.61 -7.34
C HIS A 66 -15.78 -2.56 -6.63
N LYS A 67 -16.97 -2.23 -7.16
CA LYS A 67 -17.86 -1.20 -6.61
C LYS A 67 -18.31 -1.51 -5.18
N HIS A 68 -18.39 -2.77 -4.80
CA HIS A 68 -18.67 -3.20 -3.43
C HIS A 68 -17.51 -2.91 -2.44
N ASN A 69 -16.27 -2.81 -2.94
CA ASN A 69 -15.09 -2.55 -2.12
C ASN A 69 -14.69 -1.05 -2.09
N TYR A 70 -14.93 -0.31 -3.18
CA TYR A 70 -14.54 1.12 -3.27
C TYR A 70 -15.63 2.11 -2.85
N ALA A 71 -16.92 1.76 -2.93
CA ALA A 71 -18.01 2.70 -2.59
C ALA A 71 -18.02 3.11 -1.11
N ILE A 72 -17.41 2.32 -0.22
CA ILE A 72 -17.30 2.67 1.21
C ILE A 72 -16.23 3.77 1.43
N ILE A 73 -15.24 3.87 0.54
CA ILE A 73 -14.04 4.69 0.76
C ILE A 73 -14.16 6.07 0.10
N HIS A 74 -14.80 6.13 -1.07
CA HIS A 74 -14.76 7.35 -1.89
C HIS A 74 -15.75 8.45 -1.48
N ASP A 75 -16.84 8.10 -0.78
CA ASP A 75 -17.90 9.09 -0.52
C ASP A 75 -17.54 10.09 0.58
N GLN A 76 -16.76 9.72 1.61
CA GLN A 76 -16.28 10.67 2.63
C GLN A 76 -14.98 10.19 3.32
N PRO A 77 -13.78 10.50 2.76
CA PRO A 77 -12.50 10.02 3.33
C PRO A 77 -12.30 10.46 4.80
N LYS A 78 -12.82 11.64 5.16
CA LYS A 78 -12.78 12.14 6.55
C LYS A 78 -13.64 11.31 7.51
N VAL A 79 -14.78 10.78 7.06
CA VAL A 79 -15.65 9.94 7.90
C VAL A 79 -15.02 8.56 8.09
N VAL A 80 -14.45 7.99 7.02
CA VAL A 80 -13.70 6.72 7.11
C VAL A 80 -12.52 6.87 8.06
N GLN A 81 -11.73 7.94 7.93
CA GLN A 81 -10.59 8.22 8.82
C GLN A 81 -11.04 8.36 10.29
N ARG A 82 -12.16 9.04 10.57
CA ARG A 82 -12.70 9.17 11.93
C ARG A 82 -13.16 7.83 12.49
N LYS A 83 -13.89 7.03 11.71
CA LYS A 83 -14.32 5.68 12.11
C LYS A 83 -13.13 4.78 12.42
N MET A 84 -12.12 4.82 11.55
CA MET A 84 -10.88 4.06 11.73
C MET A 84 -10.13 4.50 12.98
N THR A 85 -10.00 5.80 13.22
CA THR A 85 -9.38 6.35 14.44
C THR A 85 -10.11 5.88 15.70
N ALA A 86 -11.44 5.97 15.72
CA ALA A 86 -12.25 5.51 16.85
C ALA A 86 -12.10 4.00 17.09
N ALA A 87 -12.08 3.18 16.04
CA ALA A 87 -11.85 1.74 16.16
C ALA A 87 -10.47 1.44 16.79
N PHE A 88 -9.43 2.17 16.37
CA PHE A 88 -8.09 2.00 16.95
C PHE A 88 -8.01 2.43 18.40
N GLU A 89 -8.68 3.51 18.80
CA GLU A 89 -8.74 3.93 20.21
C GLU A 89 -9.45 2.90 21.09
N THR A 90 -10.51 2.26 20.57
CA THR A 90 -11.19 1.16 21.27
C THR A 90 -10.27 -0.05 21.43
N MET A 91 -9.62 -0.47 20.34
CA MET A 91 -8.66 -1.58 20.36
C MET A 91 -7.50 -1.33 21.32
N ASP A 92 -6.98 -0.10 21.39
CA ASP A 92 -5.91 0.26 22.33
C ASP A 92 -6.34 0.07 23.78
N LYS A 93 -7.53 0.55 24.13
CA LYS A 93 -8.09 0.41 25.47
C LYS A 93 -8.31 -1.07 25.82
N GLU A 94 -8.88 -1.85 24.92
CA GLU A 94 -9.13 -3.28 25.11
C GLU A 94 -7.83 -4.08 25.24
N TRP A 95 -6.85 -3.80 24.38
CA TRP A 95 -5.54 -4.44 24.41
C TRP A 95 -4.78 -4.11 25.70
N SER A 96 -4.75 -2.84 26.09
CA SER A 96 -4.10 -2.38 27.33
C SER A 96 -4.77 -2.97 28.58
N SER A 97 -6.10 -3.04 28.58
CA SER A 97 -6.89 -3.69 29.64
C SER A 97 -6.58 -5.19 29.74
N SER A 98 -6.50 -5.87 28.59
CA SER A 98 -6.17 -7.30 28.52
C SER A 98 -4.75 -7.58 28.99
N CYS A 99 -3.76 -6.77 28.57
CA CYS A 99 -2.39 -6.88 29.05
C CYS A 99 -2.31 -6.76 30.57
N SER A 100 -3.06 -5.80 31.13
CA SER A 100 -3.06 -5.54 32.58
C SER A 100 -3.76 -6.65 33.37
N SER A 101 -4.90 -7.15 32.90
CA SER A 101 -5.70 -8.14 33.63
C SER A 101 -5.18 -9.57 33.49
N LEU A 102 -4.56 -9.90 32.35
CA LEU A 102 -4.06 -11.24 32.05
C LEU A 102 -2.53 -11.35 32.17
N SER A 103 -1.85 -10.27 32.55
CA SER A 103 -0.37 -10.19 32.58
C SER A 103 0.28 -10.55 31.24
N ILE A 104 -0.41 -10.23 30.13
CA ILE A 104 0.08 -10.47 28.77
C ILE A 104 1.10 -9.40 28.42
N GLU A 105 2.22 -9.82 27.87
CA GLU A 105 3.27 -8.94 27.35
C GLU A 105 3.41 -9.21 25.86
N GLY A 106 3.30 -8.16 25.06
CA GLY A 106 3.40 -8.24 23.61
C GLY A 106 3.20 -6.90 22.95
N PHE A 107 2.86 -6.96 21.67
CA PHE A 107 2.53 -5.82 20.86
C PHE A 107 1.47 -6.20 19.83
N TYR A 108 0.70 -5.22 19.37
CA TYR A 108 -0.14 -5.37 18.20
C TYR A 108 0.19 -4.26 17.19
N ILE A 109 0.13 -4.62 15.92
CA ILE A 109 0.33 -3.71 14.80
C ILE A 109 -0.88 -3.84 13.90
N ALA A 110 -1.45 -2.71 13.51
CA ALA A 110 -2.44 -2.64 12.45
C ALA A 110 -1.90 -1.76 11.32
N VAL A 111 -1.88 -2.32 10.11
CA VAL A 111 -1.41 -1.67 8.88
C VAL A 111 -2.53 -1.61 7.86
N CYS A 112 -2.54 -0.60 7.01
CA CYS A 112 -3.47 -0.55 5.88
C CYS A 112 -3.02 -1.58 4.84
N GLY A 113 -3.93 -2.47 4.43
CA GLY A 113 -3.66 -3.44 3.36
C GLY A 113 -3.93 -2.92 1.94
N GLY A 114 -4.55 -1.74 1.82
CA GLY A 114 -4.86 -1.10 0.55
C GLY A 114 -3.81 -0.06 0.15
N VAL A 115 -3.81 0.30 -1.13
CA VAL A 115 -2.90 1.31 -1.71
C VAL A 115 -3.22 2.74 -1.23
N GLU A 116 -4.36 2.92 -0.56
CA GLU A 116 -4.86 4.20 -0.10
C GLU A 116 -4.30 4.51 1.30
N ASP A 117 -3.44 5.52 1.39
CA ASP A 117 -2.86 6.00 2.66
C ASP A 117 -3.93 6.78 3.45
N LEU A 118 -4.91 6.06 4.01
CA LEU A 118 -5.95 6.65 4.85
C LEU A 118 -5.41 6.99 6.25
N SER A 119 -4.37 6.27 6.72
CA SER A 119 -3.69 6.53 7.98
C SER A 119 -2.35 5.80 8.05
N PRO A 120 -1.35 6.33 8.78
CA PRO A 120 -0.12 5.60 9.08
C PRO A 120 -0.38 4.35 9.94
N PRO A 121 0.54 3.37 9.96
CA PRO A 121 0.45 2.21 10.83
C PRO A 121 0.21 2.58 12.28
N LYS A 122 -0.68 1.82 12.94
CA LYS A 122 -0.94 1.93 14.36
C LYS A 122 -0.25 0.81 15.10
N ILE A 123 0.40 1.18 16.21
CA ILE A 123 1.26 0.26 16.94
C ILE A 123 1.13 0.50 18.43
N PHE A 124 1.04 -0.60 19.16
CA PHE A 124 0.91 -0.57 20.60
C PHE A 124 1.81 -1.63 21.20
N PHE A 125 2.47 -1.26 22.29
CA PHE A 125 3.43 -2.11 22.97
C PHE A 125 3.13 -2.12 24.46
N SER A 126 3.13 -3.32 25.03
CA SER A 126 3.47 -3.48 26.44
C SER A 126 4.93 -3.06 26.68
N PRO A 127 5.33 -2.75 27.93
CA PRO A 127 6.72 -2.39 28.24
C PRO A 127 7.75 -3.43 27.75
N LYS A 128 7.50 -4.74 27.93
CA LYS A 128 8.43 -5.77 27.45
C LYS A 128 8.34 -5.98 25.95
N GLY A 129 7.16 -5.85 25.36
CA GLY A 129 7.00 -5.87 23.89
C GLY A 129 7.82 -4.76 23.22
N ASN A 130 7.79 -3.54 23.77
CA ASN A 130 8.59 -2.43 23.26
C ASN A 130 10.08 -2.72 23.39
N LYS A 131 10.49 -3.24 24.56
CA LYS A 131 11.89 -3.62 24.81
C LYS A 131 12.35 -4.73 23.86
N PHE A 132 11.50 -5.69 23.53
CA PHE A 132 11.80 -6.75 22.57
C PHE A 132 12.07 -6.17 21.18
N VAL A 133 11.19 -5.31 20.67
CA VAL A 133 11.39 -4.70 19.35
C VAL A 133 12.65 -3.84 19.30
N HIS A 134 12.91 -3.06 20.34
CA HIS A 134 14.11 -2.23 20.40
C HIS A 134 15.41 -3.02 20.62
N SER A 135 15.41 -4.00 21.52
CA SER A 135 16.65 -4.62 22.01
C SER A 135 16.97 -5.94 21.34
N VAL A 136 15.95 -6.65 20.83
CA VAL A 136 16.10 -7.96 20.18
C VAL A 136 16.01 -7.83 18.67
N LEU A 137 14.99 -7.10 18.18
CA LEU A 137 14.85 -6.88 16.73
C LEU A 137 15.76 -5.77 16.21
N ASP A 138 16.34 -4.96 17.11
CA ASP A 138 17.13 -3.76 16.78
C ASP A 138 16.39 -2.81 15.83
N LEU A 139 15.07 -2.68 16.05
CA LEU A 139 14.20 -1.82 15.26
C LEU A 139 13.57 -0.77 16.15
N LYS A 140 13.42 0.44 15.60
CA LYS A 140 12.45 1.38 16.16
C LYS A 140 11.05 0.80 15.88
N PRO A 141 10.14 0.81 16.87
CA PRO A 141 8.73 0.46 16.71
C PRO A 141 8.10 0.90 15.40
N ARG A 142 8.26 2.18 15.04
CA ARG A 142 7.74 2.75 13.80
C ARG A 142 8.32 2.10 12.55
N CYS A 143 9.63 1.82 12.54
CA CYS A 143 10.29 1.15 11.42
C CYS A 143 9.78 -0.29 11.26
N PHE A 144 9.53 -0.98 12.38
CA PHE A 144 8.97 -2.33 12.35
C PHE A 144 7.57 -2.36 11.71
N ALA A 145 6.68 -1.43 12.07
CA ALA A 145 5.35 -1.38 11.46
C ALA A 145 5.37 -0.94 10.00
N LEU A 146 6.24 0.00 9.61
CA LEU A 146 6.41 0.37 8.21
C LEU A 146 6.94 -0.80 7.36
N LYS A 147 7.81 -1.64 7.93
CA LYS A 147 8.28 -2.86 7.27
C LYS A 147 7.16 -3.87 7.08
N LEU A 148 6.29 -4.03 8.08
CA LEU A 148 5.10 -4.87 7.98
C LEU A 148 4.10 -4.33 6.95
N GLU A 149 3.83 -3.02 6.98
CA GLU A 149 2.95 -2.36 6.01
C GLU A 149 3.48 -2.52 4.59
N SER A 150 4.78 -2.25 4.39
CA SER A 150 5.43 -2.50 3.11
C SER A 150 5.24 -3.94 2.67
N PHE A 151 5.41 -4.94 3.55
CA PHE A 151 5.21 -6.34 3.22
C PHE A 151 3.77 -6.67 2.80
N VAL A 152 2.78 -6.12 3.52
CA VAL A 152 1.36 -6.34 3.24
C VAL A 152 0.94 -5.67 1.93
N VAL A 153 1.33 -4.40 1.72
CA VAL A 153 0.95 -3.62 0.53
C VAL A 153 1.70 -4.09 -0.70
N SER A 154 3.01 -4.32 -0.58
CA SER A 154 3.82 -4.71 -1.74
C SER A 154 3.56 -6.13 -2.19
N GLY A 155 2.71 -6.89 -1.48
CA GLY A 155 2.25 -8.22 -1.81
C GLY A 155 3.39 -9.07 -2.34
N LEU A 156 4.03 -9.85 -1.49
CA LEU A 156 5.10 -10.77 -1.88
C LEU A 156 4.54 -11.92 -2.77
N GLY A 157 3.98 -11.58 -3.93
CA GLY A 157 3.39 -12.45 -4.94
C GLY A 157 4.42 -13.28 -5.70
N ASN A 158 5.65 -13.36 -5.19
CA ASN A 158 6.76 -14.07 -5.81
C ASN A 158 7.53 -15.04 -4.90
N TYR A 159 7.13 -15.32 -3.64
CA TYR A 159 7.83 -16.35 -2.82
C TYR A 159 7.02 -17.57 -2.39
N PHE A 160 5.96 -17.94 -3.12
CA PHE A 160 5.40 -19.30 -3.03
C PHE A 160 5.37 -20.06 -4.37
N LYS A 161 6.20 -19.65 -5.34
CA LYS A 161 6.56 -20.45 -6.52
C LYS A 161 8.06 -20.73 -6.57
N ALA A 162 8.61 -21.22 -5.47
CA ALA A 162 9.94 -21.82 -5.48
C ALA A 162 10.13 -22.73 -4.26
N THR A 163 9.44 -23.87 -4.28
CA THR A 163 10.08 -25.15 -3.94
C THR A 163 9.32 -26.23 -4.69
N ALA A 164 10.07 -26.88 -5.57
CA ALA A 164 9.73 -28.12 -6.28
C ALA A 164 9.51 -29.27 -5.30
#